data_AF-B0RUR7-F1
#
_entry.id   AF-B0RUR7-F1
#
_cell.length_a   1.000
_cell.length_b   1.000
_cell.length_c   1.000
_cell.angle_alpha   90.00
_cell.angle_beta   90.00
_cell.angle_gamma   90.00
#
_symmetry.space_group_name_H-M   'P 1'
#
loop_
_entity.id
_entity.type
_entity.pdbx_description
1 polymer ?
#
loop_
_entity_poly.entity_id
_entity_poly.type
_entity_poly.pdbx_seq_one_letter_code
_entity_poly.pdbx_strand_id
1 'polypeptide(L)' 'MTNNDPRASRLINSEATACLVGVALNTLAALVREGDFPAPIRLGPRATFYDRDAVRAWLDYQRDARGTVRRSPGRRSAA' A
#
# COMPACT_ATOMS: atom_id res chain seq x y z
N MET A 1 -24.79 21.70 -0.27
CA MET A 1 -24.72 20.25 -0.50
C MET A 1 -23.42 19.78 0.13
N THR A 2 -23.49 19.06 1.24
CA THR A 2 -22.32 18.58 1.97
C THR A 2 -21.59 17.58 1.08
N ASN A 3 -20.34 17.87 0.71
CA ASN A 3 -19.47 16.94 -0.02
C ASN A 3 -19.26 15.70 0.84
N ASN A 4 -20.17 14.73 0.72
CA ASN A 4 -20.04 13.39 1.27
C ASN A 4 -19.18 12.61 0.27
N ASP A 5 -17.92 13.02 0.15
CA ASP A 5 -16.97 12.41 -0.78
C ASP A 5 -16.75 10.96 -0.31
N PRO A 6 -17.21 9.93 -1.05
CA PRO A 6 -17.14 8.54 -0.59
C PRO A 6 -15.69 8.06 -0.40
N ARG A 7 -14.71 8.82 -0.90
CA ARG A 7 -13.28 8.64 -0.69
C ARG A 7 -12.86 9.03 0.74
N ALA A 8 -13.44 10.10 1.30
CA ALA A 8 -13.14 10.54 2.66
C ALA A 8 -13.59 9.52 3.71
N SER A 9 -14.71 8.81 3.47
CA SER A 9 -15.19 7.71 4.33
C SER A 9 -14.31 6.46 4.29
N ARG A 10 -13.29 6.42 3.42
CA ARG A 10 -12.38 5.27 3.23
C ARG A 10 -10.96 5.53 3.72
N LEU A 11 -10.73 6.68 4.33
CA LEU A 11 -9.44 7.02 4.92
C LEU A 11 -9.22 6.22 6.20
N ILE A 12 -8.12 5.48 6.22
CA ILE A 12 -7.66 4.71 7.37
C ILE A 12 -6.41 5.36 7.94
N ASN A 13 -6.25 5.32 9.27
CA ASN A 13 -5.06 5.85 9.92
C ASN A 13 -3.85 4.93 9.66
N SER A 14 -2.64 5.40 10.01
CA SER A 14 -1.41 4.61 9.86
C SER A 14 -1.45 3.27 10.59
N GLU A 15 -2.12 3.19 11.74
CA GLU A 15 -2.20 1.96 12.54
C GLU A 15 -3.07 0.89 11.88
N ALA A 16 -4.27 1.26 11.42
CA ALA A 16 -5.14 0.38 10.66
C ALA A 16 -4.50 -0.04 9.33
N THR A 17 -3.73 0.87 8.72
CA THR A 17 -2.95 0.56 7.50
C THR A 17 -1.88 -0.49 7.79
N ALA A 18 -1.11 -0.31 8.86
CA ALA A 18 -0.08 -1.26 9.29
C ALA A 18 -0.69 -2.64 9.61
N CYS A 19 -1.84 -2.66 10.30
CA CYS A 19 -2.58 -3.88 10.60
C CYS A 19 -3.10 -4.58 9.33
N LEU A 20 -3.64 -3.82 8.36
CA LEU A 20 -4.13 -4.37 7.09
C LEU A 20 -3.01 -4.95 6.22
N VAL A 21 -1.85 -4.30 6.20
CA VAL A 21 -0.69 -4.76 5.44
C VAL A 21 0.07 -5.87 6.19
N GLY A 22 -0.15 -6.00 7.50
CA GLY A 22 0.52 -6.98 8.36
C GLY A 22 1.98 -6.62 8.66
N VAL A 23 2.31 -5.33 8.73
CA VAL A 23 3.67 -4.82 8.98
C VAL A 23 3.69 -3.91 10.19
N ALA A 24 4.87 -3.72 10.77
CA ALA A 24 5.06 -2.74 11.85
C ALA A 24 4.96 -1.30 11.31
N LEU A 25 4.56 -0.36 12.16
CA LEU A 25 4.47 1.08 11.83
C LEU A 25 5.81 1.66 11.33
N ASN A 26 6.94 1.18 11.87
CA ASN A 26 8.28 1.59 11.41
C ASN A 26 8.54 1.16 9.95
N THR A 27 8.04 -0.01 9.57
CA THR A 27 8.22 -0.62 8.25
C THR A 27 7.29 0.06 7.27
N LEU A 28 6.06 0.38 7.69
CA LEU A 28 5.16 1.23 6.92
C LEU A 28 5.81 2.60 6.62
N ALA A 29 6.40 3.24 7.63
CA ALA A 29 7.09 4.52 7.44
C ALA A 29 8.31 4.41 6.50
N ALA A 30 9.04 3.29 6.55
CA ALA A 30 10.12 3.01 5.62
C ALA A 30 9.60 2.82 4.18
N LEU A 31 8.56 2.02 3.98
CA LEU A 31 7.95 1.79 2.66
C LEU A 31 7.41 3.08 2.02
N VAL A 32 6.84 3.97 2.83
CA VAL A 32 6.42 5.31 2.39
C VAL A 32 7.62 6.17 2.01
N ARG A 33 8.74 6.08 2.74
CA ARG A 33 9.99 6.78 2.41
C ARG A 33 10.63 6.28 1.12
N GLU A 34 10.59 4.97 0.88
CA GLU A 34 11.09 4.34 -0.34
C GLU A 34 10.21 4.66 -1.56
N GLY A 35 9.01 5.21 -1.35
CA GLY A 35 8.07 5.56 -2.42
C GLY A 35 7.32 4.38 -3.02
N ASP A 36 7.46 3.19 -2.43
CA ASP A 36 6.77 1.98 -2.88
C ASP A 36 5.30 1.94 -2.39
N PHE A 37 4.99 2.65 -1.31
CA PHE A 37 3.66 2.66 -0.68
C PHE A 37 2.77 3.82 -1.18
N PRO A 38 1.43 3.67 -1.22
CA PRO A 38 0.52 4.77 -1.56
C PRO A 38 0.76 6.03 -0.73
N ALA A 39 0.68 7.18 -1.41
CA ALA A 39 1.00 8.47 -0.83
C ALA A 39 0.12 8.78 0.40
N PRO A 40 0.72 9.14 1.55
CA PRO A 40 -0.03 9.51 2.74
C PRO A 40 -0.80 10.81 2.52
N ILE A 41 -2.09 10.79 2.87
CA ILE A 41 -2.94 11.97 2.93
C ILE A 41 -2.76 12.60 4.30
N ARG A 42 -2.08 13.75 4.32
CA ARG A 42 -1.88 14.56 5.53
C ARG A 42 -3.08 15.47 5.76
N LEU A 43 -3.92 15.12 6.74
CA LEU A 43 -5.08 15.92 7.16
C LEU A 43 -4.74 16.90 8.30
N GLY A 44 -3.50 16.86 8.82
CA GLY A 44 -3.03 17.78 9.85
C GLY A 44 -1.59 17.49 10.27
N PRO A 45 -1.01 18.28 11.20
CA PRO A 45 0.40 18.20 11.59
C PRO A 45 0.82 16.84 12.17
N ARG A 46 -0.13 16.04 12.69
CA ARG A 46 0.12 14.67 13.19
C ARG A 46 -0.81 13.61 12.57
N ALA A 47 -1.70 14.02 11.67
CA ALA A 47 -2.79 13.17 11.21
C ALA A 47 -2.48 12.68 9.78
N THR A 48 -1.85 11.51 9.72
CA THR A 48 -1.52 10.82 8.48
C THR A 48 -2.54 9.72 8.22
N PHE A 49 -3.20 9.79 7.07
CA PHE A 49 -4.20 8.83 6.64
C PHE A 49 -3.82 8.24 5.29
N TYR A 50 -4.38 7.08 4.99
CA TYR A 50 -4.21 6.38 3.73
C TYR A 50 -5.58 6.04 3.18
N ASP A 51 -5.71 6.05 1.86
CA ASP A 51 -6.91 5.53 1.23
C ASP A 51 -6.90 4.00 1.29
N ARG A 52 -7.93 3.43 1.94
CA ARG A 52 -8.05 1.97 2.11
C ARG A 52 -8.07 1.21 0.79
N ASP A 53 -8.72 1.75 -0.24
CA ASP A 53 -8.82 1.11 -1.55
C ASP A 53 -7.47 1.14 -2.27
N ALA A 54 -6.73 2.26 -2.18
CA ALA A 54 -5.37 2.34 -2.70
C ALA A 54 -4.42 1.34 -2.02
N VAL A 55 -4.49 1.20 -0.70
CA VAL A 55 -3.71 0.20 0.05
C VAL A 55 -4.08 -1.23 -0.38
N ARG A 56 -5.38 -1.49 -0.58
CA ARG A 56 -5.83 -2.82 -1.04
C ARG A 56 -5.42 -3.12 -2.48
N ALA A 57 -5.51 -2.14 -3.37
CA ALA A 57 -5.02 -2.26 -4.74
C ALA A 57 -3.50 -2.48 -4.78
N TRP A 58 -2.74 -1.82 -3.89
CA TRP A 58 -1.32 -2.06 -3.74
C TRP A 58 -1.01 -3.48 -3.24
N LEU A 59 -1.78 -4.00 -2.27
CA LEU A 59 -1.64 -5.40 -1.81
C LEU A 59 -1.93 -6.40 -2.93
N ASP A 60 -2.95 -6.14 -3.74
CA ASP A 60 -3.29 -6.96 -4.90
C ASP A 60 -2.18 -6.91 -5.97
N TYR A 61 -1.68 -5.70 -6.27
CA TYR A 61 -0.53 -5.50 -7.16
C TYR A 61 0.72 -6.21 -6.64
N GLN A 62 1.04 -6.14 -5.34
CA GLN A 62 2.17 -6.87 -4.75
C GLN A 62 1.97 -8.39 -4.82
N ARG A 63 0.74 -8.88 -4.64
CA ARG A 63 0.42 -10.30 -4.78
C ARG A 63 0.60 -10.77 -6.23
N ASP A 64 0.17 -9.96 -7.20
CA ASP A 64 0.37 -10.22 -8.63
C ASP A 64 1.85 -10.09 -9.04
N ALA A 65 2.54 -9.04 -8.61
CA ALA A 65 3.97 -8.82 -8.84
C ALA A 65 4.82 -9.96 -8.26
N ARG A 66 4.49 -10.45 -7.05
CA ARG A 66 5.16 -11.63 -6.48
C ARG A 66 4.76 -12.93 -7.19
N GLY A 67 3.55 -12.99 -7.75
CA GLY A 67 3.08 -14.09 -8.59
C GLY A 67 3.77 -14.13 -9.96
N THR A 68 4.09 -12.96 -10.54
CA THR A 68 4.78 -12.83 -11.83
C THR A 68 6.29 -13.07 -11.70
N VAL A 69 6.91 -12.71 -10.57
CA VAL A 69 8.33 -13.08 -10.30
C VAL A 69 8.52 -14.60 -10.14
N ARG A 70 7.47 -15.37 -9.80
CA ARG A 70 7.50 -16.85 -9.84
C ARG A 70 7.37 -17.43 -11.25
N ARG A 71 7.30 -16.62 -12.30
CA ARG A 71 7.61 -17.06 -13.66
C ARG A 71 8.97 -16.52 -14.05
N SER A 72 10.04 -17.17 -13.59
CA SER A 72 11.31 -17.09 -14.30
C SER A 72 11.14 -17.77 -15.66
N PRO A 73 11.26 -17.07 -16.81
CA PRO A 73 11.55 -17.74 -18.06
C PRO A 73 13.07 -17.94 -18.10
N GLY A 74 13.50 -19.20 -18.09
CA GLY A 74 14.87 -19.54 -18.50
C GLY A 74 15.80 -19.99 -17.38
N ARG A 75 15.73 -21.28 -17.06
CA ARG A 75 16.95 -22.07 -17.17
C ARG A 75 17.02 -22.53 -18.63
N ARG A 76 17.70 -21.76 -19.49
CA ARG A 76 18.16 -22.28 -20.79
C ARG A 76 19.18 -23.37 -20.45
N SER A 77 18.84 -24.63 -20.73
CA SER A 77 19.80 -25.71 -20.78
C SER A 77 20.86 -25.34 -21.81
N ALA A 78 22.10 -25.15 -21.35
CA ALA A 78 23.25 -25.10 -22.21
C ALA A 78 23.57 -26.53 -22.70
N ALA A 79 24.03 -26.58 -23.94
CA ALA A 79 24.32 -27.74 -24.78
C ALA A 79 25.27 -28.76 -24.14
#